data_AF-A0A946FY52-F1
#
_entry.id   AF-A0A946FY52-F1
#
_cell.length_a   1.000
_cell.length_b   1.000
_cell.length_c   1.000
_cell.angle_alpha   90.00
_cell.angle_beta   90.00
_cell.angle_gamma   90.00
#
_symmetry.space_group_name_H-M   'P 1'
#
loop_
_entity.id
_entity.type
_entity.pdbx_description
1 polymer ?
#
loop_
_entity_poly.entity_id
_entity_poly.type
_entity_poly.pdbx_seq_one_letter_code
_entity_poly.pdbx_strand_id
1 'polypeptide(L)'
;MKKIYTAIFLVAATLILPIKVSAQSTASLDRMVSQIESMFPPLEGYVIAVEGSGLTLDLKQGMPVKRGDKLKLIRYGRELFHPVTKKRIGRKETDLGEVEILEVRKDFSMARALNPTALPKEGDGVRSAFQKISFLVAPPQIKTKKKINADRLRYNLESRLNKHLRFEVPSFDLGLWMADEKLNIISALKPRNLDKLNNEVEANFILIPRIRMVRGKMALNYKLVSALDGSLKKQGDILSSDLPASDAPIEREHGAQTSFKKKNELFKFVGKQEFPYEVVDFDVGDLNGDGKNEFILIDRYRVMIYENNKGILKRISQVRTNKIANHFLAVDVGDINGNGRDEIFVTNQVGDKLHSFALETKPKKRGFHYIWKDVNLYFRIIRPMRKKPVLMSQSPGFSSPFHGPIKEVLYKNGQYLQGAKLNTPDIYGKHFVLYGLTQEDLNGNGKAETVILDNNYHLRVYSSEGKIVVKSSDYYGHDPRLIDVGVQEDTAGATQKGKPFRFKG
;
A
#
# COMPACT_ATOMS: atom_id res chain seq x y z
N MET A 1 -45.03 -58.66 27.77
CA MET A 1 -43.89 -57.77 28.09
C MET A 1 -42.62 -58.33 27.49
N LYS A 2 -42.02 -57.65 26.49
CA LYS A 2 -40.56 -57.52 26.28
C LYS A 2 -40.33 -56.75 24.97
N LYS A 3 -39.83 -55.52 25.11
CA LYS A 3 -39.34 -54.67 24.01
C LYS A 3 -38.01 -55.28 23.52
N ILE A 4 -37.89 -55.49 22.22
CA ILE A 4 -36.60 -55.79 21.56
C ILE A 4 -36.11 -54.48 20.97
N TYR A 5 -35.02 -53.96 21.53
CA TYR A 5 -34.26 -52.83 20.99
C TYR A 5 -33.27 -53.38 19.95
N THR A 6 -33.40 -52.91 18.71
CA THR A 6 -32.40 -53.16 17.66
C THR A 6 -31.24 -52.18 17.86
N ALA A 7 -30.05 -52.72 18.16
CA ALA A 7 -28.83 -51.95 18.31
C ALA A 7 -28.34 -51.41 16.95
N ILE A 8 -28.12 -50.10 16.86
CA ILE A 8 -27.41 -49.47 15.74
C ILE A 8 -25.96 -49.28 16.17
N PHE A 9 -25.05 -49.96 15.48
CA PHE A 9 -23.60 -49.81 15.62
C PHE A 9 -23.18 -48.46 15.01
N LEU A 10 -22.65 -47.55 15.82
CA LEU A 10 -22.10 -46.28 15.37
C LEU A 10 -20.60 -46.46 15.12
N VAL A 11 -20.20 -46.61 13.86
CA VAL A 11 -18.79 -46.59 13.46
C VAL A 11 -18.36 -45.12 13.38
N ALA A 12 -17.66 -44.65 14.41
CA ALA A 12 -16.99 -43.36 14.41
C ALA A 12 -15.75 -43.42 13.52
N ALA A 13 -15.87 -43.01 12.26
CA ALA A 13 -14.72 -42.74 11.40
C ALA A 13 -14.14 -41.37 11.76
N THR A 14 -13.07 -41.35 12.57
CA THR A 14 -12.26 -40.15 12.77
C THR A 14 -11.54 -39.80 11.47
N LEU A 15 -12.09 -38.83 10.72
CA LEU A 15 -11.41 -38.17 9.62
C LEU A 15 -10.25 -37.33 10.18
N ILE A 16 -9.02 -37.85 10.09
CA ILE A 16 -7.81 -37.05 10.32
C ILE A 16 -7.65 -36.13 9.10
N LEU A 17 -8.09 -34.88 9.22
CA LEU A 17 -7.81 -33.83 8.24
C LEU A 17 -6.30 -33.50 8.26
N PRO A 18 -5.63 -33.39 7.11
CA PRO A 18 -4.22 -33.00 7.06
C PRO A 18 -4.10 -31.49 7.25
N ILE A 19 -4.15 -31.03 8.49
CA ILE A 19 -3.77 -29.66 8.87
C ILE A 19 -2.29 -29.71 9.25
N LYS A 20 -1.37 -29.42 8.32
CA LYS A 20 0.06 -29.16 8.68
C LYS A 20 0.99 -28.56 7.63
N VAL A 21 0.57 -28.29 6.39
CA VAL A 21 1.53 -27.90 5.32
C VAL A 21 1.78 -26.38 5.25
N SER A 22 0.77 -25.53 5.51
CA SER A 22 0.88 -24.06 5.38
C SER A 22 1.44 -23.34 6.62
N ALA A 23 1.38 -23.96 7.80
CA ALA A 23 1.83 -23.35 9.06
C ALA A 23 3.36 -23.46 9.28
N GLN A 24 4.04 -24.30 8.50
CA GLN A 24 5.45 -24.62 8.70
C GLN A 24 6.38 -23.83 7.74
N SER A 25 5.88 -23.46 6.56
CA SER A 25 6.53 -22.56 5.60
C SER A 25 6.59 -21.11 6.09
N THR A 26 5.48 -20.61 6.66
CA THR A 26 5.36 -19.31 7.34
C THR A 26 6.39 -19.16 8.46
N ALA A 27 6.44 -20.15 9.36
CA ALA A 27 7.39 -20.18 10.47
C ALA A 27 8.87 -20.10 10.04
N SER A 28 9.20 -20.55 8.82
CA SER A 28 10.59 -20.50 8.31
C SER A 28 10.97 -19.08 7.85
N LEU A 29 10.05 -18.36 7.22
CA LEU A 29 10.25 -16.97 6.82
C LEU A 29 10.21 -16.03 8.04
N ASP A 30 9.33 -16.28 9.00
CA ASP A 30 9.25 -15.48 10.23
C ASP A 30 10.53 -15.64 11.06
N ARG A 31 11.07 -16.87 11.17
CA ARG A 31 12.40 -17.10 11.77
C ARG A 31 13.50 -16.33 11.05
N MET A 32 13.41 -16.18 9.73
CA MET A 32 14.38 -15.40 8.96
C MET A 32 14.32 -13.92 9.34
N VAL A 33 13.12 -13.36 9.37
CA VAL A 33 12.90 -11.96 9.76
C VAL A 33 13.34 -11.74 11.20
N SER A 34 13.01 -12.63 12.14
CA SER A 34 13.50 -12.55 13.52
C SER A 34 15.02 -12.69 13.64
N GLN A 35 15.66 -13.55 12.82
CA GLN A 35 17.12 -13.63 12.77
C GLN A 35 17.73 -12.32 12.26
N ILE A 36 17.14 -11.68 11.24
CA ILE A 36 17.57 -10.37 10.75
C ILE A 36 17.34 -9.29 11.82
N GLU A 37 16.21 -9.30 12.53
CA GLU A 37 15.91 -8.36 13.62
C GLU A 37 16.93 -8.44 14.75
N SER A 38 17.33 -9.64 15.15
CA SER A 38 18.33 -9.83 16.20
C SER A 38 19.70 -9.21 15.86
N MET A 39 19.95 -8.88 14.59
CA MET A 39 21.17 -8.21 14.15
C MET A 39 21.18 -6.70 14.45
N PHE A 40 20.01 -6.12 14.68
CA PHE A 40 19.86 -4.70 14.88
C PHE A 40 19.19 -4.44 16.22
N PRO A 41 19.74 -4.82 17.39
CA PRO A 41 19.10 -4.47 18.65
C PRO A 41 18.92 -2.95 18.76
N PRO A 42 17.79 -2.45 19.31
CA PRO A 42 17.66 -1.02 19.56
C PRO A 42 18.79 -0.60 20.51
N LEU A 43 19.50 0.47 20.18
CA LEU A 43 20.53 1.01 21.06
C LEU A 43 19.85 1.84 22.14
N GLU A 44 19.84 1.33 23.36
CA GLU A 44 19.34 2.02 24.55
C GLU A 44 20.43 2.02 25.63
N GLY A 45 20.51 3.10 26.36
CA GLY A 45 21.44 3.28 27.48
C GLY A 45 20.98 4.38 28.42
N TYR A 46 21.81 4.70 29.40
CA TYR A 46 21.57 5.67 30.45
C TYR A 46 22.78 6.59 30.62
N VAL A 47 22.49 7.82 31.01
CA VAL A 47 23.48 8.76 31.52
C VAL A 47 23.90 8.31 32.92
N ILE A 48 25.18 8.01 33.09
CA ILE A 48 25.77 7.56 34.36
C ILE A 48 26.58 8.65 35.08
N ALA A 49 26.99 9.71 34.38
CA ALA A 49 27.60 10.90 34.98
C ALA A 49 27.40 12.13 34.07
N VAL A 50 27.33 13.32 34.68
CA VAL A 50 27.19 14.61 33.97
C VAL A 50 28.27 15.59 34.46
N GLU A 51 29.06 16.11 33.52
CA GLU A 51 30.13 17.08 33.79
C GLU A 51 29.99 18.29 32.85
N GLY A 52 29.33 19.34 33.32
CA GLY A 52 29.01 20.51 32.48
C GLY A 52 28.11 20.14 31.31
N SER A 53 28.64 20.20 30.09
CA SER A 53 27.96 19.75 28.86
C SER A 53 28.33 18.33 28.44
N GLY A 54 29.35 17.74 29.08
CA GLY A 54 29.80 16.37 28.86
C GLY A 54 28.94 15.36 29.61
N LEU A 55 28.72 14.22 28.97
CA LEU A 55 27.96 13.09 29.50
C LEU A 55 28.79 11.82 29.43
N THR A 56 28.68 11.00 30.45
CA THR A 56 29.15 9.62 30.42
C THR A 56 27.94 8.71 30.30
N LEU A 57 27.96 7.81 29.31
CA LEU A 57 26.86 6.89 29.00
C LEU A 57 27.30 5.46 29.28
N ASP A 58 26.38 4.59 29.71
CA ASP A 58 26.61 3.14 29.90
C ASP A 58 26.68 2.33 28.58
N LEU A 59 26.95 3.03 27.47
CA LEU A 59 27.16 2.43 26.17
C LEU A 59 28.63 2.05 26.02
N LYS A 60 28.93 0.82 25.61
CA LYS A 60 30.30 0.28 25.64
C LYS A 60 30.76 -0.29 24.31
N GLN A 61 32.07 -0.48 24.14
CA GLN A 61 32.63 -1.17 22.98
C GLN A 61 31.96 -2.54 22.79
N GLY A 62 31.58 -2.83 21.55
CA GLY A 62 30.81 -4.03 21.19
C GLY A 62 29.30 -3.83 21.14
N MET A 63 28.76 -2.73 21.68
CA MET A 63 27.40 -2.27 21.38
C MET A 63 27.36 -1.59 19.99
N PRO A 64 26.18 -1.50 19.33
CA PRO A 64 26.05 -0.86 18.01
C PRO A 64 26.09 0.68 18.09
N VAL A 65 27.18 1.24 18.64
CA VAL A 65 27.42 2.67 18.85
C VAL A 65 28.80 3.05 18.32
N LYS A 66 28.92 4.24 17.70
CA LYS A 66 30.16 4.78 17.13
C LYS A 66 30.31 6.26 17.44
N ARG A 67 31.54 6.75 17.35
CA ARG A 67 31.83 8.20 17.41
C ARG A 67 31.08 8.93 16.29
N GLY A 68 30.43 10.04 16.65
CA GLY A 68 29.60 10.87 15.78
C GLY A 68 28.12 10.47 15.76
N ASP A 69 27.75 9.33 16.36
CA ASP A 69 26.35 8.92 16.44
C ASP A 69 25.54 9.94 17.26
N LYS A 70 24.34 10.26 16.79
CA LYS A 70 23.39 11.11 17.49
C LYS A 70 22.26 10.27 18.09
N LEU A 71 22.08 10.36 19.39
CA LEU A 71 21.05 9.64 20.14
C LEU A 71 20.05 10.63 20.75
N LYS A 72 18.79 10.23 20.88
CA LYS A 72 17.80 11.00 21.63
C LYS A 72 18.10 10.93 23.12
N LEU A 73 18.04 12.07 23.79
CA LEU A 73 18.10 12.20 25.24
C LEU A 73 16.69 12.26 25.82
N ILE A 74 16.41 11.45 26.83
CA ILE A 74 15.06 11.25 27.34
C ILE A 74 15.06 11.25 28.87
N ARG A 75 14.13 11.99 29.47
CA ARG A 75 13.87 11.91 30.91
C ARG A 75 12.75 10.93 31.20
N TYR A 76 13.07 9.90 31.97
CA TYR A 76 12.06 8.99 32.51
C TYR A 76 11.32 9.65 33.69
N GLY A 77 10.00 9.62 33.63
CA GLY A 77 9.08 10.06 34.67
C GLY A 77 8.33 8.89 35.30
N ARG A 78 7.09 9.16 35.75
CA ARG A 78 6.23 8.17 36.42
C ARG A 78 6.02 6.90 35.60
N GLU A 79 5.88 5.77 36.28
CA GLU A 79 5.52 4.50 35.65
C GLU A 79 4.08 4.58 35.09
N LEU A 80 3.88 3.95 33.93
CA LEU A 80 2.59 3.89 33.25
C LEU A 80 2.03 2.47 33.37
N PHE A 81 0.78 2.38 33.80
CA PHE A 81 0.06 1.13 33.95
C PHE A 81 -1.16 1.11 33.03
N HIS A 82 -1.45 -0.04 32.45
CA HIS A 82 -2.67 -0.23 31.68
C HIS A 82 -3.89 -0.03 32.60
N PRO A 83 -4.88 0.81 32.25
CA PRO A 83 -5.96 1.16 33.15
C PRO A 83 -6.79 -0.06 33.59
N VAL A 84 -7.00 -1.00 32.66
CA VAL A 84 -7.75 -2.25 32.86
C VAL A 84 -6.89 -3.39 33.43
N THR A 85 -5.83 -3.81 32.75
CA THR A 85 -5.04 -5.00 33.15
C THR A 85 -4.09 -4.75 34.32
N LYS A 86 -3.93 -3.49 34.76
CA LYS A 86 -2.95 -3.05 35.78
C LYS A 86 -1.49 -3.44 35.48
N LYS A 87 -1.20 -4.01 34.32
CA LYS A 87 0.16 -4.36 33.90
C LYS A 87 0.94 -3.08 33.61
N ARG A 88 2.19 -3.03 34.08
CA ARG A 88 3.13 -1.96 33.73
C ARG A 88 3.37 -1.96 32.21
N ILE A 89 3.08 -0.85 31.56
CA ILE A 89 3.29 -0.62 30.12
C ILE A 89 4.67 0.00 29.88
N GLY A 90 5.12 0.88 30.77
CA GLY A 90 6.38 1.60 30.59
C GLY A 90 6.55 2.73 31.59
N ARG A 91 7.24 3.79 31.18
CA ARG A 91 7.42 5.04 31.94
C ARG A 91 7.05 6.22 31.06
N LYS A 92 6.59 7.33 31.66
CA LYS A 92 6.41 8.58 30.93
C LYS A 92 7.79 9.03 30.44
N GLU A 93 7.92 9.29 29.15
CA GLU A 93 9.16 9.79 28.53
C GLU A 93 9.01 11.27 28.19
N THR A 94 10.04 12.07 28.44
CA THR A 94 10.11 13.48 28.02
C THR A 94 11.35 13.66 27.15
N ASP A 95 11.18 14.18 25.94
CA ASP A 95 12.29 14.43 25.01
C ASP A 95 13.09 15.65 25.48
N LEU A 96 14.38 15.45 25.77
CA LEU A 96 15.29 16.50 26.23
C LEU A 96 16.17 17.05 25.10
N GLY A 97 16.12 16.47 23.90
CA GLY A 97 17.01 16.82 22.78
C GLY A 97 17.89 15.65 22.35
N GLU A 98 19.10 15.94 21.89
CA GLU A 98 20.04 14.94 21.34
C GLU A 98 21.37 14.91 22.10
N VAL A 99 22.08 13.80 22.01
CA VAL A 99 23.48 13.66 22.44
C VAL A 99 24.32 13.17 21.28
N GLU A 100 25.54 13.68 21.16
CA GLU A 100 26.54 13.24 20.19
C GLU A 100 27.61 12.40 20.90
N ILE A 101 27.87 11.19 20.38
CA ILE A 101 28.93 10.32 20.90
C ILE A 101 30.30 10.87 20.48
N LEU A 102 31.15 11.21 21.44
CA LEU A 102 32.51 11.70 21.21
C LEU A 102 33.53 10.58 21.17
N GLU A 103 33.37 9.57 22.05
CA GLU A 103 34.29 8.46 22.18
C GLU A 103 33.57 7.22 22.73
N VAL A 104 33.88 6.04 22.20
CA VAL A 104 33.37 4.74 22.71
C VAL A 104 34.52 3.99 23.37
N ARG A 105 34.46 3.83 24.70
CA ARG A 105 35.46 3.11 25.50
C ARG A 105 34.98 1.70 25.85
N LYS A 106 35.87 0.94 26.48
CA LYS A 106 35.64 -0.48 26.81
C LYS A 106 34.36 -0.72 27.61
N ASP A 107 34.07 0.15 28.58
CA ASP A 107 32.97 -0.03 29.55
C ASP A 107 31.94 1.11 29.55
N PHE A 108 32.22 2.23 28.89
CA PHE A 108 31.36 3.41 28.81
C PHE A 108 31.65 4.24 27.55
N SER A 109 30.82 5.23 27.26
CA SER A 109 31.04 6.17 26.15
C SER A 109 30.96 7.60 26.66
N MET A 110 31.81 8.47 26.09
CA MET A 110 31.74 9.90 26.33
C MET A 110 30.88 10.53 25.25
N ALA A 111 29.98 11.41 25.65
CA ALA A 111 29.07 12.12 24.78
C ALA A 111 28.92 13.58 25.22
N ARG A 112 28.27 14.38 24.38
CA ARG A 112 27.91 15.76 24.72
C ARG A 112 26.46 16.01 24.37
N ALA A 113 25.75 16.71 25.23
CA ALA A 113 24.37 17.13 24.95
C ALA A 113 24.35 18.25 23.87
N LEU A 114 23.44 18.12 22.91
CA LEU A 114 23.20 19.10 21.86
C LEU A 114 21.93 19.90 22.16
N ASN A 115 22.10 21.16 22.55
CA ASN A 115 21.01 22.11 22.82
C ASN A 115 19.84 21.50 23.61
N PRO A 116 20.09 20.93 24.80
CA PRO A 116 19.05 20.21 25.50
C PRO A 116 17.99 21.18 26.03
N THR A 117 16.71 20.80 25.93
CA THR A 117 15.58 21.62 26.42
C THR A 117 15.57 21.76 27.93
N ALA A 118 16.23 20.84 28.65
CA ALA A 118 16.52 20.93 30.08
C ALA A 118 17.87 20.26 30.38
N LEU A 119 18.54 20.69 31.46
CA LEU A 119 19.84 20.14 31.87
C LEU A 119 19.75 18.61 32.06
N PRO A 120 20.63 17.81 31.41
CA PRO A 120 20.70 16.36 31.61
C PRO A 120 21.08 16.01 33.06
N LYS A 121 20.68 14.82 33.52
CA LYS A 121 21.07 14.28 34.83
C LYS A 121 21.32 12.78 34.76
N GLU A 122 21.98 12.26 35.78
CA GLU A 122 22.15 10.82 35.97
C GLU A 122 20.79 10.08 35.98
N GLY A 123 20.74 8.96 35.27
CA GLY A 123 19.53 8.16 35.08
C GLY A 123 18.61 8.63 33.95
N ASP A 124 18.91 9.75 33.27
CA ASP A 124 18.26 10.06 31.98
C ASP A 124 18.65 8.98 30.95
N GLY A 125 17.72 8.63 30.06
CA GLY A 125 17.92 7.63 29.02
C GLY A 125 18.48 8.22 27.75
N VAL A 126 19.25 7.41 27.02
CA VAL A 126 19.65 7.68 25.64
C VAL A 126 19.17 6.55 24.75
N ARG A 127 18.64 6.88 23.57
CA ARG A 127 18.29 5.85 22.58
C ARG A 127 18.57 6.29 21.16
N SER A 128 18.91 5.35 20.29
CA SER A 128 18.91 5.62 18.84
C SER A 128 17.54 6.15 18.42
N ALA A 129 17.51 7.20 17.60
CA ALA A 129 16.27 7.62 16.96
C ALA A 129 15.63 6.41 16.25
N PHE A 130 14.29 6.31 16.29
CA PHE A 130 13.58 5.23 15.60
C PHE A 130 13.72 5.43 14.09
N GLN A 131 14.81 4.92 13.52
CA GLN A 131 15.06 4.87 12.10
C GLN A 131 14.68 3.49 11.60
N LYS A 132 13.83 3.47 10.58
CA LYS A 132 13.52 2.21 9.90
C LYS A 132 14.75 1.77 9.12
N ILE A 133 15.01 0.48 9.17
CA ILE A 133 16.08 -0.13 8.40
C ILE A 133 15.48 -0.55 7.07
N SER A 134 15.98 0.04 5.99
CA SER A 134 15.48 -0.22 4.65
C SER A 134 16.19 -1.41 3.99
N PHE A 135 15.39 -2.31 3.40
CA PHE A 135 15.86 -3.50 2.71
C PHE A 135 15.37 -3.53 1.27
N LEU A 136 16.28 -3.81 0.32
CA LEU A 136 15.90 -4.31 -0.99
C LEU A 136 15.98 -5.83 -0.99
N VAL A 137 15.04 -6.50 -1.64
CA VAL A 137 15.04 -7.97 -1.75
C VAL A 137 15.41 -8.38 -3.17
N ALA A 138 16.56 -9.04 -3.33
CA ALA A 138 17.02 -9.52 -4.61
C ALA A 138 16.18 -10.73 -5.11
N PRO A 139 16.09 -10.95 -6.43
CA PRO A 139 15.47 -12.14 -6.99
C PRO A 139 16.04 -13.44 -6.37
N PRO A 140 15.20 -14.34 -5.82
CA PRO A 140 15.69 -15.54 -5.16
C PRO A 140 16.47 -16.48 -6.07
N GLN A 141 17.66 -16.89 -5.62
CA GLN A 141 18.50 -17.84 -6.34
C GLN A 141 18.04 -19.29 -6.08
N ILE A 142 17.35 -19.90 -7.04
CA ILE A 142 16.83 -21.27 -6.91
C ILE A 142 17.86 -22.27 -7.45
N LYS A 143 18.47 -23.08 -6.57
CA LYS A 143 19.38 -24.18 -6.94
C LYS A 143 18.80 -25.53 -6.53
N THR A 144 17.67 -25.88 -7.11
CA THR A 144 16.99 -27.16 -6.90
C THR A 144 16.26 -27.59 -8.16
N LYS A 145 16.05 -28.91 -8.33
CA LYS A 145 15.26 -29.49 -9.42
C LYS A 145 13.75 -29.33 -9.21
N LYS A 146 13.30 -29.04 -7.97
CA LYS A 146 11.88 -28.78 -7.67
C LYS A 146 11.47 -27.40 -8.20
N LYS A 147 10.30 -27.31 -8.84
CA LYS A 147 9.72 -26.03 -9.30
C LYS A 147 9.32 -25.17 -8.10
N ILE A 148 9.94 -24.01 -7.96
CA ILE A 148 9.67 -23.01 -6.92
C ILE A 148 9.33 -21.69 -7.60
N ASN A 149 8.31 -21.00 -7.11
CA ASN A 149 7.94 -19.67 -7.60
C ASN A 149 8.81 -18.60 -6.91
N ALA A 150 9.80 -18.06 -7.65
CA ALA A 150 10.75 -17.07 -7.14
C ALA A 150 10.07 -15.75 -6.78
N ASP A 151 9.18 -15.25 -7.62
CA ASP A 151 8.51 -13.96 -7.43
C ASP A 151 7.62 -13.98 -6.18
N ARG A 152 6.92 -15.09 -5.97
CA ARG A 152 6.11 -15.27 -4.78
C ARG A 152 6.95 -15.34 -3.51
N LEU A 153 8.09 -16.03 -3.55
CA LEU A 153 9.00 -16.07 -2.40
C LEU A 153 9.55 -14.67 -2.09
N ARG A 154 9.90 -13.89 -3.13
CA ARG A 154 10.33 -12.50 -3.00
C ARG A 154 9.25 -11.66 -2.32
N TYR A 155 8.03 -11.66 -2.87
CA TYR A 155 6.89 -10.94 -2.31
C TYR A 155 6.61 -11.31 -0.84
N ASN A 156 6.62 -12.61 -0.54
CA ASN A 156 6.40 -13.10 0.83
C ASN A 156 7.46 -12.63 1.82
N LEU A 157 8.70 -12.44 1.38
CA LEU A 157 9.80 -11.88 2.18
C LEU A 157 9.64 -10.37 2.34
N GLU A 158 9.40 -9.65 1.24
CA GLU A 158 9.17 -8.20 1.24
C GLU A 158 8.00 -7.83 2.15
N SER A 159 6.87 -8.52 2.03
CA SER A 159 5.68 -8.31 2.87
C SER A 159 5.99 -8.49 4.36
N ARG A 160 6.72 -9.55 4.74
CA ARG A 160 7.05 -9.81 6.15
C ARG A 160 8.06 -8.81 6.71
N LEU A 161 9.07 -8.43 5.92
CA LEU A 161 9.98 -7.36 6.30
C LEU A 161 9.20 -6.05 6.50
N ASN A 162 8.33 -5.68 5.57
CA ASN A 162 7.62 -4.40 5.62
C ASN A 162 6.53 -4.33 6.70
N LYS A 163 6.00 -5.48 7.15
CA LYS A 163 5.11 -5.57 8.33
C LYS A 163 5.86 -5.30 9.65
N HIS A 164 7.17 -5.48 9.67
CA HIS A 164 7.97 -5.32 10.87
C HIS A 164 8.13 -3.83 11.22
N LEU A 165 7.91 -3.48 12.48
CA LEU A 165 7.89 -2.08 12.94
C LEU A 165 9.17 -1.31 12.60
N ARG A 166 10.30 -2.00 12.63
CA ARG A 166 11.65 -1.42 12.50
C ARG A 166 12.22 -1.50 11.09
N PHE A 167 11.51 -2.15 10.18
CA PHE A 167 11.99 -2.37 8.83
C PHE A 167 11.10 -1.64 7.83
N GLU A 168 11.66 -1.37 6.67
CA GLU A 168 10.89 -0.96 5.51
C GLU A 168 11.46 -1.60 4.27
N VAL A 169 10.58 -1.82 3.30
CA VAL A 169 10.97 -2.23 1.96
C VAL A 169 10.52 -1.10 1.03
N PRO A 170 11.46 -0.33 0.45
CA PRO A 170 11.13 0.69 -0.53
C PRO A 170 10.33 0.09 -1.68
N SER A 171 9.43 0.88 -2.27
CA SER A 171 8.68 0.46 -3.47
C SER A 171 9.58 0.52 -4.71
N PHE A 172 10.57 -0.37 -4.76
CA PHE A 172 11.59 -0.46 -5.79
C PHE A 172 11.86 -1.93 -6.13
N ASP A 173 11.66 -2.34 -7.38
CA ASP A 173 11.95 -3.71 -7.82
C ASP A 173 13.42 -3.83 -8.26
N LEU A 174 14.26 -4.34 -7.35
CA LEU A 174 15.67 -4.56 -7.62
C LEU A 174 15.91 -5.54 -8.78
N GLY A 175 15.00 -6.50 -8.98
CA GLY A 175 15.10 -7.45 -10.09
C GLY A 175 14.88 -6.78 -11.44
N LEU A 176 13.91 -5.87 -11.53
CA LEU A 176 13.63 -5.11 -12.74
C LEU A 176 14.77 -4.15 -13.06
N TRP A 177 15.25 -3.38 -12.08
CA TRP A 177 16.40 -2.48 -12.26
C TRP A 177 17.65 -3.25 -12.73
N MET A 178 17.92 -4.41 -12.13
CA MET A 178 19.02 -5.27 -12.57
C MET A 178 18.85 -5.74 -14.02
N ALA A 179 17.62 -6.04 -14.45
CA ALA A 179 17.35 -6.45 -15.83
C ALA A 179 17.60 -5.30 -16.83
N ASP A 180 17.13 -4.09 -16.51
CA ASP A 180 17.32 -2.90 -17.34
C ASP A 180 18.81 -2.53 -17.47
N GLU A 181 19.55 -2.58 -16.37
CA GLU A 181 21.01 -2.35 -16.35
C GLU A 181 21.82 -3.55 -16.88
N LYS A 182 21.16 -4.66 -17.26
CA LYS A 182 21.80 -5.91 -17.73
C LYS A 182 22.79 -6.51 -16.72
N LEU A 183 22.45 -6.44 -15.43
CA LEU A 183 23.23 -6.91 -14.30
C LEU A 183 22.69 -8.23 -13.74
N ASN A 184 23.59 -9.06 -13.22
CA ASN A 184 23.24 -10.13 -12.28
C ASN A 184 23.58 -9.70 -10.84
N ILE A 185 23.17 -10.49 -9.84
CA ILE A 185 23.34 -10.09 -8.44
C ILE A 185 24.81 -9.91 -8.05
N ILE A 186 25.75 -10.64 -8.66
CA ILE A 186 27.18 -10.49 -8.36
C ILE A 186 27.71 -9.17 -8.93
N SER A 187 27.31 -8.82 -10.16
CA SER A 187 27.70 -7.54 -10.77
C SER A 187 26.98 -6.35 -10.13
N ALA A 188 25.73 -6.51 -9.68
CA ALA A 188 24.96 -5.46 -9.01
C ALA A 188 25.61 -5.01 -7.70
N LEU A 189 26.28 -5.92 -6.98
CA LEU A 189 26.96 -5.63 -5.71
C LEU A 189 28.37 -5.04 -5.86
N LYS A 190 28.83 -4.75 -7.08
CA LYS A 190 30.09 -4.05 -7.29
C LYS A 190 29.90 -2.56 -6.92
N PRO A 191 30.89 -1.89 -6.27
CA PRO A 191 30.77 -0.51 -5.80
C PRO A 191 30.17 0.44 -6.84
N ARG A 192 30.71 0.43 -8.07
CA ARG A 192 30.20 1.26 -9.19
C ARG A 192 28.70 1.12 -9.47
N ASN A 193 28.13 -0.07 -9.32
CA ASN A 193 26.72 -0.31 -9.58
C ASN A 193 25.86 -0.04 -8.34
N LEU A 194 26.42 -0.18 -7.14
CA LEU A 194 25.76 0.26 -5.91
C LEU A 194 25.64 1.78 -5.87
N ASP A 195 26.64 2.53 -6.36
CA ASP A 195 26.55 3.99 -6.50
C ASP A 195 25.39 4.40 -7.41
N LYS A 196 25.20 3.68 -8.53
CA LYS A 196 24.02 3.88 -9.41
C LYS A 196 22.72 3.56 -8.69
N LEU A 197 22.66 2.42 -8.00
CA LEU A 197 21.46 1.99 -7.27
C LEU A 197 21.07 3.00 -6.18
N ASN A 198 22.05 3.54 -5.46
CA ASN A 198 21.86 4.51 -4.39
C ASN A 198 21.38 5.88 -4.89
N ASN A 199 21.50 6.18 -6.19
CA ASN A 199 20.89 7.37 -6.81
C ASN A 199 19.40 7.18 -7.10
N GLU A 200 18.94 5.94 -7.23
CA GLU A 200 17.55 5.59 -7.57
C GLU A 200 16.71 5.27 -6.33
N VAL A 201 17.32 4.65 -5.32
CA VAL A 201 16.63 4.21 -4.10
C VAL A 201 17.55 4.24 -2.89
N GLU A 202 17.05 4.79 -1.79
CA GLU A 202 17.72 4.71 -0.50
C GLU A 202 17.44 3.36 0.17
N ALA A 203 18.49 2.58 0.38
CA ALA A 203 18.43 1.30 1.07
C ALA A 203 19.64 1.11 1.99
N ASN A 204 19.46 0.52 3.18
CA ASN A 204 20.59 0.18 4.04
C ASN A 204 21.21 -1.16 3.66
N PHE A 205 20.35 -2.14 3.32
CA PHE A 205 20.79 -3.51 3.04
C PHE A 205 20.10 -4.10 1.81
N ILE A 206 20.79 -5.03 1.16
CA ILE A 206 20.23 -5.91 0.15
C ILE A 206 20.16 -7.31 0.73
N LEU A 207 18.96 -7.88 0.75
CA LEU A 207 18.70 -9.24 1.14
C LEU A 207 18.72 -10.15 -0.09
N ILE A 208 19.59 -11.16 -0.06
CA ILE A 208 19.79 -12.10 -1.17
C ILE A 208 19.35 -13.49 -0.73
N PRO A 209 18.09 -13.88 -0.99
CA PRO A 209 17.59 -15.21 -0.69
C PRO A 209 18.13 -16.24 -1.69
N ARG A 210 18.47 -17.44 -1.20
CA ARG A 210 18.95 -18.56 -1.99
C ARG A 210 18.36 -19.87 -1.49
N ILE A 211 17.83 -20.67 -2.40
CA ILE A 211 17.28 -21.97 -2.08
C ILE A 211 18.23 -23.07 -2.56
N ARG A 212 18.51 -24.04 -1.68
CA ARG A 212 19.31 -25.23 -1.98
C ARG A 212 18.77 -26.46 -1.28
N MET A 213 19.15 -27.65 -1.73
CA MET A 213 18.94 -28.88 -0.96
C MET A 213 20.12 -29.13 -0.02
N VAL A 214 19.83 -29.47 1.23
CA VAL A 214 20.81 -29.84 2.27
C VAL A 214 20.32 -31.12 2.94
N ARG A 215 21.08 -32.22 2.83
CA ARG A 215 20.76 -33.53 3.43
C ARG A 215 19.32 -34.02 3.12
N GLY A 216 18.90 -33.88 1.85
CA GLY A 216 17.57 -34.30 1.39
C GLY A 216 16.41 -33.36 1.74
N LYS A 217 16.66 -32.27 2.49
CA LYS A 217 15.66 -31.25 2.85
C LYS A 217 15.94 -29.94 2.11
N MET A 218 14.90 -29.13 1.87
CA MET A 218 15.09 -27.79 1.32
C MET A 218 15.64 -26.85 2.41
N ALA A 219 16.47 -25.91 2.00
CA ALA A 219 17.03 -24.90 2.88
C ALA A 219 16.93 -23.53 2.20
N LEU A 220 16.37 -22.56 2.92
CA LEU A 220 16.43 -21.15 2.56
C LEU A 220 17.68 -20.56 3.23
N ASN A 221 18.69 -20.35 2.41
CA ASN A 221 19.86 -19.56 2.77
C ASN A 221 19.56 -18.09 2.45
N TYR A 222 20.16 -17.18 3.21
CA TYR A 222 20.18 -15.78 2.86
C TYR A 222 21.57 -15.18 3.06
N LYS A 223 21.88 -14.17 2.26
CA LYS A 223 22.96 -13.23 2.51
C LYS A 223 22.37 -11.86 2.72
N LEU A 224 22.81 -11.17 3.76
CA LEU A 224 22.53 -9.76 3.97
C LEU A 224 23.81 -8.98 3.66
N VAL A 225 23.74 -8.12 2.67
CA VAL A 225 24.87 -7.29 2.23
C VAL A 225 24.52 -5.82 2.40
N SER A 226 25.52 -4.99 2.69
CA SER A 226 25.34 -3.54 2.77
C SER A 226 25.10 -2.97 1.37
N ALA A 227 24.07 -2.14 1.24
CA ALA A 227 23.77 -1.45 -0.02
C ALA A 227 24.78 -0.32 -0.32
N LEU A 228 25.55 0.09 0.68
CA LEU A 228 26.58 1.13 0.54
C LEU A 228 27.84 0.60 -0.18
N ASP A 229 28.33 -0.57 0.23
CA ASP A 229 29.66 -1.07 -0.15
C ASP A 229 29.67 -2.53 -0.64
N GLY A 230 28.52 -3.21 -0.63
CA GLY A 230 28.39 -4.60 -1.05
C GLY A 230 28.97 -5.60 -0.05
N SER A 231 29.46 -5.16 1.10
CA SER A 231 30.10 -6.03 2.09
C SER A 231 29.08 -6.98 2.72
N LEU A 232 29.46 -8.24 2.87
CA LEU A 232 28.64 -9.25 3.54
C LEU A 232 28.54 -8.93 5.03
N LYS A 233 27.34 -8.62 5.52
CA LYS A 233 27.10 -8.40 6.94
C LYS A 233 26.74 -9.69 7.67
N LYS A 234 25.94 -10.54 7.02
CA LYS A 234 25.57 -11.85 7.58
C LYS A 234 25.16 -12.82 6.50
N GLN A 235 25.28 -14.10 6.81
CA GLN A 235 24.60 -15.17 6.10
C GLN A 235 24.04 -16.17 7.09
N GLY A 236 22.91 -16.76 6.75
CA GLY A 236 22.22 -17.74 7.61
C GLY A 236 21.57 -18.84 6.78
N ASP A 237 21.39 -20.00 7.41
CA ASP A 237 20.71 -21.15 6.84
C ASP A 237 19.47 -21.47 7.67
N ILE A 238 18.31 -21.49 7.01
CA ILE A 238 17.04 -21.85 7.61
C ILE A 238 16.56 -23.11 6.93
N LEU A 239 16.57 -24.22 7.68
CA LEU A 239 16.00 -25.47 7.22
C LEU A 239 14.48 -25.29 7.08
N SER A 240 13.97 -25.46 5.86
CA SER A 240 12.55 -25.37 5.56
C SER A 240 12.08 -26.68 4.96
N SER A 241 11.06 -27.29 5.56
CA SER A 241 10.42 -28.50 5.02
C SER A 241 9.67 -28.19 3.74
N ASP A 242 9.10 -26.99 3.67
CA ASP A 242 8.08 -26.57 2.71
C ASP A 242 8.35 -25.11 2.31
N LEU A 243 8.95 -24.93 1.14
CA LEU A 243 9.02 -23.63 0.45
C LEU A 243 7.85 -23.57 -0.54
N PRO A 244 7.31 -22.39 -0.87
CA PRO A 244 6.15 -22.29 -1.77
C PRO A 244 6.45 -22.98 -3.09
N ALA A 245 5.78 -24.12 -3.32
CA ALA A 245 5.82 -24.80 -4.61
C ALA A 245 5.23 -23.90 -5.70
N SER A 246 5.62 -24.12 -6.96
CA SER A 246 5.00 -23.51 -8.15
C SER A 246 3.48 -23.35 -8.03
N ASP A 247 2.82 -24.38 -7.50
CA ASP A 247 1.36 -24.53 -7.51
C ASP A 247 0.76 -24.43 -6.10
N ALA A 248 1.53 -24.02 -5.08
CA ALA A 248 1.01 -23.83 -3.74
C ALA A 248 -0.04 -22.69 -3.75
N PRO A 249 -1.13 -22.75 -2.97
CA PRO A 249 -2.02 -21.59 -2.77
C PRO A 249 -1.27 -20.47 -2.04
N ILE A 250 -1.50 -19.19 -2.40
CA ILE A 250 -0.95 -18.00 -1.71
C ILE A 250 -1.18 -18.15 -0.19
N GLU A 251 -0.13 -17.95 0.62
CA GLU A 251 -0.24 -17.99 2.08
C GLU A 251 -1.14 -16.83 2.51
N ARG A 252 -2.38 -17.16 2.88
CA ARG A 252 -3.30 -16.23 3.51
C ARG A 252 -3.04 -16.27 5.00
N GLU A 253 -2.51 -15.18 5.56
CA GLU A 253 -2.86 -14.85 6.95
C GLU A 253 -4.39 -14.84 7.05
N HIS A 254 -4.94 -15.31 8.17
CA HIS A 254 -6.38 -15.40 8.36
C HIS A 254 -7.06 -14.04 8.11
N GLY A 255 -7.58 -13.92 6.89
CA GLY A 255 -8.05 -12.72 6.22
C GLY A 255 -8.55 -13.17 4.84
N ALA A 256 -9.66 -12.60 4.38
CA ALA A 256 -10.58 -13.21 3.43
C ALA A 256 -9.97 -13.74 2.11
N GLN A 257 -10.64 -14.79 1.62
CA GLN A 257 -10.49 -15.55 0.36
C GLN A 257 -9.86 -14.85 -0.85
N THR A 258 -8.70 -15.35 -1.31
CA THR A 258 -8.02 -14.99 -2.58
C THR A 258 -7.82 -16.17 -3.56
N SER A 259 -8.72 -17.16 -3.61
CA SER A 259 -8.70 -18.16 -4.71
C SER A 259 -10.08 -18.64 -5.06
N PHE A 260 -10.37 -18.50 -6.34
CA PHE A 260 -11.51 -19.07 -7.02
C PHE A 260 -11.30 -20.56 -7.25
N LYS A 261 -11.53 -21.37 -6.21
CA LYS A 261 -12.13 -22.71 -6.40
C LYS A 261 -12.91 -23.15 -5.16
N LYS A 262 -14.22 -22.90 -5.30
CA LYS A 262 -15.44 -23.41 -4.64
C LYS A 262 -15.42 -23.69 -3.13
N LYS A 263 -16.04 -22.78 -2.38
CA LYS A 263 -17.43 -22.96 -1.95
C LYS A 263 -18.17 -21.61 -2.02
N ASN A 264 -19.21 -21.60 -2.87
CA ASN A 264 -20.04 -20.47 -3.34
C ASN A 264 -19.30 -19.39 -4.15
N GLU A 265 -19.32 -19.54 -5.47
CA GLU A 265 -18.71 -18.61 -6.44
C GLU A 265 -19.41 -17.23 -6.42
N LEU A 266 -18.86 -16.27 -5.67
CA LEU A 266 -19.30 -14.87 -5.71
C LEU A 266 -18.87 -14.15 -7.00
N PHE A 267 -17.88 -14.68 -7.72
CA PHE A 267 -17.41 -14.13 -8.98
C PHE A 267 -17.21 -15.25 -10.00
N LYS A 268 -17.61 -14.98 -11.25
CA LYS A 268 -17.51 -15.88 -12.39
C LYS A 268 -16.47 -15.33 -13.36
N PHE A 269 -15.47 -16.13 -13.73
CA PHE A 269 -14.55 -15.75 -14.80
C PHE A 269 -15.33 -15.65 -16.11
N VAL A 270 -15.29 -14.46 -16.73
CA VAL A 270 -16.07 -14.16 -17.95
C VAL A 270 -15.22 -14.22 -19.23
N GLY A 271 -13.91 -14.00 -19.17
CA GLY A 271 -13.02 -14.03 -20.35
C GLY A 271 -11.66 -13.38 -20.11
N LYS A 272 -10.75 -13.50 -21.09
CA LYS A 272 -9.47 -12.78 -21.18
C LYS A 272 -9.33 -12.24 -22.59
N GLN A 273 -8.95 -10.97 -22.71
CA GLN A 273 -8.65 -10.33 -23.99
C GLN A 273 -7.45 -9.39 -23.85
N GLU A 274 -6.61 -9.35 -24.88
CA GLU A 274 -5.44 -8.48 -24.94
C GLU A 274 -5.71 -7.31 -25.89
N PHE A 275 -5.20 -6.13 -25.54
CA PHE A 275 -5.38 -4.90 -26.30
C PHE A 275 -4.01 -4.37 -26.76
N PRO A 276 -3.89 -3.87 -28.00
CA PRO A 276 -2.63 -3.34 -28.53
C PRO A 276 -2.33 -1.90 -28.06
N TYR A 277 -2.86 -1.50 -26.91
CA TYR A 277 -2.69 -0.17 -26.31
C TYR A 277 -2.89 -0.25 -24.80
N GLU A 278 -2.34 0.75 -24.10
CA GLU A 278 -2.50 0.92 -22.66
C GLU A 278 -3.95 1.30 -22.33
N VAL A 279 -4.65 0.47 -21.56
CA VAL A 279 -5.94 0.82 -20.97
C VAL A 279 -5.64 1.64 -19.72
N VAL A 280 -6.13 2.88 -19.68
CA VAL A 280 -5.96 3.79 -18.55
C VAL A 280 -6.98 3.48 -17.46
N ASP A 281 -8.24 3.30 -17.85
CA ASP A 281 -9.34 3.00 -16.93
C ASP A 281 -10.48 2.32 -17.68
N PHE A 282 -11.41 1.71 -16.94
CA PHE A 282 -12.61 1.13 -17.51
C PHE A 282 -13.77 1.13 -16.51
N ASP A 283 -15.00 1.15 -17.03
CA ASP A 283 -16.21 0.90 -16.25
C ASP A 283 -17.25 0.17 -17.11
N VAL A 284 -18.35 -0.26 -16.49
CA VAL A 284 -19.36 -1.13 -17.10
C VAL A 284 -20.75 -0.63 -16.75
N GLY A 285 -21.64 -0.51 -17.75
CA GLY A 285 -23.01 -0.07 -17.53
C GLY A 285 -23.90 -0.27 -18.76
N ASP A 286 -25.21 -0.17 -18.55
CA ASP A 286 -26.24 -0.31 -19.60
C ASP A 286 -26.43 1.03 -20.30
N LEU A 287 -25.62 1.29 -21.33
CA LEU A 287 -25.61 2.57 -22.03
C LEU A 287 -26.85 2.75 -22.90
N ASN A 288 -27.51 1.67 -23.31
CA ASN A 288 -28.54 1.69 -24.34
C ASN A 288 -29.96 1.45 -23.77
N GLY A 289 -30.06 0.94 -22.54
CA GLY A 289 -31.31 0.69 -21.81
C GLY A 289 -31.95 -0.66 -22.11
N ASP A 290 -31.21 -1.62 -22.67
CA ASP A 290 -31.71 -2.97 -23.00
C ASP A 290 -31.50 -4.00 -21.88
N GLY A 291 -30.93 -3.56 -20.75
CA GLY A 291 -30.60 -4.38 -19.59
C GLY A 291 -29.31 -5.18 -19.73
N LYS A 292 -28.53 -4.98 -20.80
CA LYS A 292 -27.20 -5.58 -20.97
C LYS A 292 -26.14 -4.50 -20.85
N ASN A 293 -25.10 -4.81 -20.09
CA ASN A 293 -24.03 -3.85 -19.91
C ASN A 293 -23.05 -3.86 -21.08
N GLU A 294 -22.68 -2.67 -21.53
CA GLU A 294 -21.50 -2.43 -22.33
C GLU A 294 -20.26 -2.17 -21.44
N PHE A 295 -19.09 -2.41 -22.02
CA PHE A 295 -17.80 -2.15 -21.40
C PHE A 295 -17.20 -0.90 -22.01
N ILE A 296 -16.85 0.06 -21.15
CA ILE A 296 -16.26 1.33 -21.55
C ILE A 296 -14.80 1.29 -21.13
N LEU A 297 -13.90 1.34 -22.10
CA LEU A 297 -12.45 1.40 -21.86
C LEU A 297 -11.95 2.75 -22.37
N ILE A 298 -11.14 3.42 -21.56
CA ILE A 298 -10.41 4.61 -21.99
C ILE A 298 -8.93 4.29 -22.12
N ASP A 299 -8.31 4.88 -23.14
CA ASP A 299 -6.86 5.13 -23.13
C ASP A 299 -6.61 6.64 -22.94
N ARG A 300 -5.39 7.10 -23.19
CA ARG A 300 -5.01 8.51 -23.00
C ARG A 300 -5.85 9.52 -23.80
N TYR A 301 -6.54 9.13 -24.90
CA TYR A 301 -7.27 10.07 -25.76
C TYR A 301 -8.52 9.48 -26.46
N ARG A 302 -8.87 8.21 -26.23
CA ARG A 302 -10.03 7.53 -26.83
C ARG A 302 -10.93 6.98 -25.75
N VAL A 303 -12.23 7.23 -25.89
CA VAL A 303 -13.27 6.46 -25.22
C VAL A 303 -13.74 5.38 -26.19
N MET A 304 -13.62 4.12 -25.80
CA MET A 304 -13.94 2.96 -26.62
C MET A 304 -15.02 2.14 -25.91
N ILE A 305 -16.05 1.77 -26.66
CA ILE A 305 -17.22 1.07 -26.10
C ILE A 305 -17.31 -0.30 -26.76
N TYR A 306 -17.48 -1.31 -25.92
CA TYR A 306 -17.45 -2.71 -26.28
C TYR A 306 -18.73 -3.40 -25.86
N GLU A 307 -19.24 -4.25 -26.75
CA GLU A 307 -20.23 -5.25 -26.40
C GLU A 307 -19.50 -6.52 -25.97
N ASN A 308 -19.99 -7.17 -24.91
CA ASN A 308 -19.48 -8.46 -24.48
C ASN A 308 -20.28 -9.60 -25.11
N ASN A 309 -19.67 -10.32 -26.05
CA ASN A 309 -20.24 -11.51 -26.63
C ASN A 309 -19.52 -12.76 -26.11
N LYS A 310 -20.12 -13.41 -25.10
CA LYS A 310 -19.61 -14.67 -24.49
C LYS A 310 -18.14 -14.58 -24.03
N GLY A 311 -17.73 -13.44 -23.47
CA GLY A 311 -16.38 -13.23 -22.95
C GLY A 311 -15.42 -12.54 -23.92
N ILE A 312 -15.87 -12.24 -25.14
CA ILE A 312 -15.09 -11.51 -26.14
C ILE A 312 -15.67 -10.11 -26.28
N LEU A 313 -14.83 -9.10 -26.03
CA LEU A 313 -15.17 -7.69 -26.15
C LEU A 313 -15.00 -7.25 -27.61
N LYS A 314 -16.13 -6.95 -28.26
CA LYS A 314 -16.17 -6.41 -29.62
C LYS A 314 -16.44 -4.91 -29.54
N ARG A 315 -15.51 -4.10 -30.09
CA ARG A 315 -15.68 -2.64 -30.12
C ARG A 315 -16.86 -2.29 -31.03
N ILE A 316 -17.86 -1.62 -30.46
CA ILE A 316 -19.06 -1.17 -31.18
C ILE A 316 -19.03 0.33 -31.47
N SER A 317 -18.29 1.10 -30.68
CA SER A 317 -18.18 2.55 -30.87
C SER A 317 -16.84 3.08 -30.35
N GLN A 318 -16.46 4.25 -30.85
CA GLN A 318 -15.31 5.00 -30.37
C GLN A 318 -15.60 6.49 -30.49
N VAL A 319 -15.42 7.22 -29.39
CA VAL A 319 -15.52 8.67 -29.38
C VAL A 319 -14.18 9.23 -29.82
N ARG A 320 -14.18 9.98 -30.93
CA ARG A 320 -12.98 10.66 -31.41
C ARG A 320 -12.82 11.96 -30.65
N THR A 321 -11.62 12.16 -30.10
CA THR A 321 -11.24 13.42 -29.46
C THR A 321 -9.91 13.92 -30.05
N ASN A 322 -9.53 15.16 -29.76
CA ASN A 322 -8.26 15.71 -30.25
C ASN A 322 -7.07 15.04 -29.53
N LYS A 323 -6.29 14.26 -30.26
CA LYS A 323 -5.22 13.41 -29.71
C LYS A 323 -4.05 14.19 -29.08
N ILE A 324 -3.85 15.45 -29.48
CA ILE A 324 -2.64 16.21 -29.11
C ILE A 324 -2.80 16.86 -27.73
N ALA A 325 -4.03 17.16 -27.32
CA ALA A 325 -4.31 17.94 -26.13
C ALA A 325 -4.87 17.12 -24.96
N ASN A 326 -5.53 16.00 -25.23
CA ASN A 326 -6.27 15.25 -24.21
C ASN A 326 -5.38 14.26 -23.45
N HIS A 327 -5.65 14.17 -22.15
CA HIS A 327 -5.11 13.17 -21.24
C HIS A 327 -6.25 12.66 -20.34
N PHE A 328 -6.91 11.58 -20.76
CA PHE A 328 -7.98 10.99 -19.95
C PHE A 328 -7.41 10.32 -18.71
N LEU A 329 -8.00 10.64 -17.56
CA LEU A 329 -7.55 10.20 -16.24
C LEU A 329 -8.41 9.06 -15.69
N ALA A 330 -9.73 9.16 -15.86
CA ALA A 330 -10.70 8.21 -15.30
C ALA A 330 -12.01 8.20 -16.10
N VAL A 331 -12.73 7.09 -16.01
CA VAL A 331 -14.09 6.94 -16.55
C VAL A 331 -15.01 6.28 -15.52
N ASP A 332 -16.22 6.79 -15.38
CA ASP A 332 -17.28 6.19 -14.56
C ASP A 332 -18.60 6.19 -15.35
N VAL A 333 -19.43 5.18 -15.13
CA VAL A 333 -20.65 4.92 -15.91
C VAL A 333 -21.87 4.72 -14.99
N GLY A 334 -22.96 5.46 -15.22
CA GLY A 334 -24.19 5.24 -14.46
C GLY A 334 -25.33 6.18 -14.83
N ASP A 335 -26.56 5.76 -14.56
CA ASP A 335 -27.80 6.51 -14.74
C ASP A 335 -27.95 7.59 -13.65
N ILE A 336 -27.39 8.77 -13.91
CA ILE A 336 -27.40 9.93 -13.01
C ILE A 336 -28.59 10.83 -13.31
N ASN A 337 -29.02 10.92 -14.57
CA ASN A 337 -30.20 11.72 -14.93
C ASN A 337 -31.54 10.98 -14.71
N GLY A 338 -31.50 9.68 -14.40
CA GLY A 338 -32.67 8.86 -14.07
C GLY A 338 -33.51 8.45 -15.27
N ASN A 339 -32.95 8.43 -16.48
CA ASN A 339 -33.67 8.13 -17.71
C ASN A 339 -33.66 6.64 -18.10
N GLY A 340 -33.03 5.79 -17.29
CA GLY A 340 -32.94 4.34 -17.51
C GLY A 340 -31.84 3.92 -18.49
N ARG A 341 -30.94 4.82 -18.87
CA ARG A 341 -29.69 4.52 -19.59
C ARG A 341 -28.54 5.12 -18.80
N ASP A 342 -27.41 4.41 -18.78
CA ASP A 342 -26.22 4.90 -18.11
C ASP A 342 -25.50 5.96 -18.96
N GLU A 343 -25.09 7.05 -18.32
CA GLU A 343 -24.20 8.05 -18.90
C GLU A 343 -22.72 7.68 -18.68
N ILE A 344 -21.85 8.12 -19.59
CA ILE A 344 -20.39 7.97 -19.44
C ILE A 344 -19.79 9.30 -18.99
N PHE A 345 -19.19 9.34 -17.81
CA PHE A 345 -18.47 10.50 -17.29
C PHE A 345 -16.97 10.28 -17.42
N VAL A 346 -16.28 11.21 -18.08
CA VAL A 346 -14.85 11.12 -18.34
C VAL A 346 -14.14 12.30 -17.70
N THR A 347 -13.18 12.01 -16.83
CA THR A 347 -12.24 13.02 -16.34
C THR A 347 -11.12 13.19 -17.37
N ASN A 348 -10.99 14.39 -17.93
CA ASN A 348 -10.01 14.69 -18.97
C ASN A 348 -9.15 15.89 -18.58
N GLN A 349 -7.84 15.74 -18.65
CA GLN A 349 -6.87 16.81 -18.43
C GLN A 349 -6.35 17.34 -19.78
N VAL A 350 -6.35 18.66 -19.93
CA VAL A 350 -5.79 19.36 -21.09
C VAL A 350 -4.90 20.49 -20.58
N GLY A 351 -3.58 20.32 -20.69
CA GLY A 351 -2.62 21.19 -20.00
C GLY A 351 -2.86 21.17 -18.49
N ASP A 352 -3.00 22.36 -17.90
CA ASP A 352 -3.19 22.53 -16.45
C ASP A 352 -4.66 22.57 -16.01
N LYS A 353 -5.61 22.35 -16.93
CA LYS A 353 -7.05 22.38 -16.65
C LYS A 353 -7.71 21.06 -16.95
N LEU A 354 -8.87 20.85 -16.31
CA LEU A 354 -9.75 19.76 -16.66
C LEU A 354 -10.76 20.23 -17.71
N HIS A 355 -10.91 19.41 -18.75
CA HIS A 355 -11.94 19.50 -19.77
C HIS A 355 -12.80 18.23 -19.71
N SER A 356 -13.25 17.88 -18.50
CA SER A 356 -14.06 16.70 -18.24
C SER A 356 -15.42 16.84 -18.92
N PHE A 357 -16.02 15.70 -19.27
CA PHE A 357 -17.26 15.67 -20.04
C PHE A 357 -18.10 14.44 -19.73
N ALA A 358 -19.38 14.50 -20.10
CA ALA A 358 -20.32 13.39 -20.03
C ALA A 358 -20.94 13.11 -21.40
N LEU A 359 -21.13 11.83 -21.70
CA LEU A 359 -21.69 11.33 -22.95
C LEU A 359 -22.91 10.46 -22.70
N GLU A 360 -23.85 10.50 -23.65
CA GLU A 360 -25.04 9.66 -23.65
C GLU A 360 -25.40 9.21 -25.06
N THR A 361 -26.01 8.04 -25.18
CA THR A 361 -26.74 7.67 -26.39
C THR A 361 -28.16 8.24 -26.33
N LYS A 362 -28.68 8.68 -27.48
CA LYS A 362 -30.06 9.16 -27.56
C LYS A 362 -30.91 8.16 -28.34
N PRO A 363 -32.17 7.90 -27.94
CA PRO A 363 -33.07 7.08 -28.72
C PRO A 363 -33.11 7.55 -30.18
N LYS A 364 -33.00 6.60 -31.11
CA LYS A 364 -33.00 6.83 -32.57
C LYS A 364 -31.82 7.65 -33.12
N LYS A 365 -30.83 8.04 -32.30
CA LYS A 365 -29.57 8.63 -32.78
C LYS A 365 -28.44 7.59 -32.66
N ARG A 366 -27.61 7.50 -33.70
CA ARG A 366 -26.43 6.64 -33.65
C ARG A 366 -25.30 7.34 -32.91
N GLY A 367 -24.60 6.58 -32.06
CA GLY A 367 -23.40 7.05 -31.38
C GLY A 367 -23.67 7.85 -30.10
N PHE A 368 -22.58 8.34 -29.52
CA PHE A 368 -22.56 9.00 -28.23
C PHE A 368 -22.39 10.50 -28.40
N HIS A 369 -23.15 11.27 -27.63
CA HIS A 369 -23.25 12.71 -27.76
C HIS A 369 -22.89 13.37 -26.43
N TYR A 370 -22.18 14.49 -26.49
CA TYR A 370 -21.92 15.31 -25.31
C TYR A 370 -23.24 15.83 -24.72
N ILE A 371 -23.43 15.56 -23.44
CA ILE A 371 -24.54 16.10 -22.63
C ILE A 371 -24.03 17.05 -21.55
N TRP A 372 -22.73 17.01 -21.26
CA TRP A 372 -22.00 17.95 -20.41
C TRP A 372 -20.56 18.00 -20.91
N LYS A 373 -19.95 19.18 -21.05
CA LYS A 373 -18.62 19.31 -21.68
C LYS A 373 -17.81 20.45 -21.10
N ASP A 374 -16.49 20.38 -21.30
CA ASP A 374 -15.53 21.42 -20.94
C ASP A 374 -15.61 21.80 -19.45
N VAL A 375 -15.77 20.80 -18.59
CA VAL A 375 -16.02 20.96 -17.17
C VAL A 375 -14.72 20.82 -16.39
N ASN A 376 -14.39 21.82 -15.58
CA ASN A 376 -13.18 21.83 -14.77
C ASN A 376 -13.36 21.05 -13.44
N LEU A 377 -13.74 19.78 -13.51
CA LEU A 377 -14.03 18.93 -12.34
C LEU A 377 -13.50 17.50 -12.53
N TYR A 378 -13.05 16.89 -11.43
CA TYR A 378 -12.89 15.43 -11.35
C TYR A 378 -14.25 14.78 -11.14
N PHE A 379 -14.46 13.59 -11.70
CA PHE A 379 -15.68 12.80 -11.53
C PHE A 379 -15.40 11.48 -10.82
N ARG A 380 -16.37 11.03 -10.03
CA ARG A 380 -16.42 9.67 -9.49
C ARG A 380 -17.85 9.26 -9.24
N ILE A 381 -18.27 8.07 -9.66
CA ILE A 381 -19.58 7.54 -9.27
C ILE A 381 -19.41 6.62 -8.06
N ILE A 382 -20.09 6.96 -6.96
CA ILE A 382 -20.21 6.11 -5.78
C ILE A 382 -21.51 5.32 -5.88
N ARG A 383 -21.47 4.03 -5.56
CA ARG A 383 -22.63 3.12 -5.62
C ARG A 383 -22.90 2.51 -4.25
N PRO A 384 -23.64 3.22 -3.37
CA PRO A 384 -24.02 2.66 -2.08
C PRO A 384 -24.98 1.49 -2.26
N MET A 385 -24.88 0.49 -1.39
CA MET A 385 -25.69 -0.70 -1.39
C MET A 385 -27.17 -0.32 -1.31
N ARG A 386 -27.98 -0.87 -2.23
CA ARG A 386 -29.43 -0.65 -2.32
C ARG A 386 -29.85 0.80 -2.56
N LYS A 387 -28.95 1.67 -3.01
CA LYS A 387 -29.25 3.05 -3.42
C LYS A 387 -28.90 3.25 -4.90
N LYS A 388 -29.42 4.31 -5.49
CA LYS A 388 -29.04 4.73 -6.84
C LYS A 388 -27.57 5.19 -6.86
N PRO A 389 -26.87 5.06 -8.00
CA PRO A 389 -25.55 5.64 -8.18
C PRO A 389 -25.59 7.16 -7.94
N VAL A 390 -24.53 7.70 -7.34
CA VAL A 390 -24.40 9.14 -7.07
C VAL A 390 -23.13 9.63 -7.72
N LEU A 391 -23.25 10.63 -8.59
CA LEU A 391 -22.10 11.30 -9.18
C LEU A 391 -21.52 12.28 -8.18
N MET A 392 -20.24 12.10 -7.87
CA MET A 392 -19.45 12.99 -7.04
C MET A 392 -18.46 13.76 -7.91
N SER A 393 -18.10 14.94 -7.43
CA SER A 393 -17.11 15.79 -8.05
C SER A 393 -16.21 16.46 -7.04
N GLN A 394 -15.01 16.81 -7.48
CA GLN A 394 -14.10 17.66 -6.71
C GLN A 394 -13.39 18.60 -7.67
N SER A 395 -13.16 19.84 -7.23
CA SER A 395 -12.49 20.86 -8.04
C SER A 395 -10.98 20.64 -8.04
N PRO A 396 -10.29 20.98 -9.14
CA PRO A 396 -8.84 20.99 -9.16
C PRO A 396 -8.28 22.12 -8.30
N GLY A 397 -7.09 21.93 -7.75
CA GLY A 397 -6.34 22.97 -7.05
C GLY A 397 -5.15 23.49 -7.85
N PHE A 398 -4.56 24.57 -7.35
CA PHE A 398 -3.36 25.17 -7.95
C PHE A 398 -2.08 24.39 -7.59
N SER A 399 -1.86 24.14 -6.29
CA SER A 399 -0.69 23.44 -5.76
C SER A 399 -0.94 21.96 -5.41
N SER A 400 -2.18 21.51 -5.55
CA SER A 400 -2.66 20.15 -5.27
C SER A 400 -3.67 19.80 -6.35
N PRO A 401 -3.74 18.53 -6.82
CA PRO A 401 -4.69 18.17 -7.84
C PRO A 401 -6.13 18.28 -7.33
N PHE A 402 -6.36 18.26 -6.02
CA PHE A 402 -7.69 18.40 -5.45
C PHE A 402 -7.77 19.63 -4.55
N HIS A 403 -8.88 20.37 -4.67
CA HIS A 403 -9.20 21.52 -3.84
C HIS A 403 -10.66 21.51 -3.38
N GLY A 404 -10.88 21.98 -2.16
CA GLY A 404 -12.20 22.10 -1.59
C GLY A 404 -12.89 20.76 -1.28
N PRO A 405 -14.17 20.80 -0.89
CA PRO A 405 -14.91 19.60 -0.52
C PRO A 405 -15.28 18.77 -1.75
N ILE A 406 -15.49 17.47 -1.53
CA ILE A 406 -16.20 16.61 -2.48
C ILE A 406 -17.67 17.05 -2.48
N LYS A 407 -18.27 17.21 -3.65
CA LYS A 407 -19.67 17.61 -3.81
C LYS A 407 -20.42 16.61 -4.69
N GLU A 408 -21.66 16.34 -4.33
CA GLU A 408 -22.60 15.63 -5.19
C GLU A 408 -22.90 16.47 -6.44
N VAL A 409 -23.09 15.82 -7.58
CA VAL A 409 -23.55 16.45 -8.82
C VAL A 409 -25.00 16.01 -9.05
N LEU A 410 -25.89 16.99 -9.17
CA LEU A 410 -27.31 16.79 -9.38
C LEU A 410 -27.68 17.10 -10.82
N TYR A 411 -28.55 16.28 -11.41
CA TYR A 411 -29.19 16.59 -12.68
C TYR A 411 -30.52 17.31 -12.44
N LYS A 412 -30.63 18.58 -12.88
CA LYS A 412 -31.85 19.40 -12.76
C LYS A 412 -32.05 20.22 -14.02
N ASN A 413 -33.29 20.27 -14.52
CA ASN A 413 -33.68 21.09 -15.67
C ASN A 413 -32.79 20.90 -16.91
N GLY A 414 -32.38 19.66 -17.19
CA GLY A 414 -31.53 19.36 -18.34
C GLY A 414 -30.03 19.58 -18.15
N GLN A 415 -29.59 19.94 -16.93
CA GLN A 415 -28.21 20.33 -16.64
C GLN A 415 -27.64 19.62 -15.41
N TYR A 416 -26.33 19.38 -15.42
CA TYR A 416 -25.57 18.88 -14.27
C TYR A 416 -24.99 20.05 -13.47
N LEU A 417 -25.25 20.07 -12.16
CA LEU A 417 -24.83 21.14 -11.27
C LEU A 417 -24.26 20.56 -9.98
N GLN A 418 -23.15 21.12 -9.48
CA GLN A 418 -22.63 20.75 -8.16
C GLN A 418 -23.64 21.17 -7.07
N GLY A 419 -24.03 20.21 -6.25
CA GLY A 419 -24.94 20.37 -5.13
C GLY A 419 -24.22 20.44 -3.79
N ALA A 420 -24.77 19.73 -2.81
CA ALA A 420 -24.28 19.72 -1.44
C ALA A 420 -22.88 19.08 -1.34
N LYS A 421 -22.10 19.53 -0.35
CA LYS A 421 -20.85 18.84 0.01
C LYS A 421 -21.18 17.46 0.58
N LEU A 422 -20.35 16.49 0.24
CA LEU A 422 -20.37 15.18 0.86
C LEU A 422 -20.11 15.33 2.36
N ASN A 423 -20.90 14.63 3.16
CA ASN A 423 -20.72 14.63 4.61
C ASN A 423 -19.52 13.75 4.99
N THR A 424 -18.31 14.28 4.84
CA THR A 424 -17.08 13.65 5.33
C THR A 424 -16.79 14.10 6.76
N PRO A 425 -16.24 13.23 7.61
CA PRO A 425 -15.93 13.62 8.99
C PRO A 425 -14.85 14.70 9.06
N ASP A 426 -15.00 15.64 9.99
CA ASP A 426 -14.01 16.68 10.22
C ASP A 426 -12.86 16.15 11.09
N ILE A 427 -11.70 15.90 10.48
CA ILE A 427 -10.52 15.34 11.14
C ILE A 427 -9.35 16.29 10.93
N TYR A 428 -8.77 16.76 12.04
CA TYR A 428 -7.64 17.70 11.99
C TYR A 428 -6.48 17.17 11.14
N GLY A 429 -6.01 18.00 10.19
CA GLY A 429 -4.91 17.66 9.30
C GLY A 429 -5.25 16.64 8.21
N LYS A 430 -6.53 16.30 8.01
CA LYS A 430 -6.95 15.34 7.00
C LYS A 430 -7.87 15.97 5.96
N HIS A 431 -7.47 15.83 4.69
CA HIS A 431 -8.28 16.21 3.54
C HIS A 431 -8.74 14.95 2.82
N PHE A 432 -10.05 14.86 2.58
CA PHE A 432 -10.63 13.79 1.79
C PHE A 432 -10.58 14.16 0.31
N VAL A 433 -10.06 13.23 -0.48
CA VAL A 433 -10.01 13.33 -1.93
C VAL A 433 -11.07 12.43 -2.54
N LEU A 434 -11.51 12.78 -3.75
CA LEU A 434 -12.57 12.08 -4.47
C LEU A 434 -12.22 10.61 -4.73
N TYR A 435 -10.98 10.35 -5.14
CA TYR A 435 -10.51 9.00 -5.44
C TYR A 435 -10.08 8.27 -4.17
N GLY A 436 -10.55 7.03 -4.05
CA GLY A 436 -10.17 6.13 -2.96
C GLY A 436 -11.06 6.32 -1.76
N LEU A 437 -12.24 6.93 -1.98
CA LEU A 437 -13.28 7.17 -1.01
C LEU A 437 -14.60 6.56 -1.49
N THR A 438 -15.31 5.91 -0.59
CA THR A 438 -16.73 5.57 -0.74
C THR A 438 -17.46 5.81 0.57
N GLN A 439 -18.79 5.82 0.52
CA GLN A 439 -19.63 5.92 1.72
C GLN A 439 -20.69 4.83 1.72
N GLU A 440 -20.83 4.16 2.85
CA GLU A 440 -21.79 3.08 3.05
C GLU A 440 -22.31 3.09 4.49
N ASP A 441 -23.58 2.76 4.68
CA ASP A 441 -24.14 2.49 6.02
C ASP A 441 -23.83 1.06 6.41
N LEU A 442 -22.65 0.85 7.03
CA LEU A 442 -22.11 -0.47 7.33
C LEU A 442 -22.75 -1.10 8.56
N ASN A 443 -23.35 -0.29 9.45
CA ASN A 443 -23.98 -0.75 10.69
C ASN A 443 -25.51 -0.69 10.67
N GLY A 444 -26.11 -0.17 9.58
CA GLY A 444 -27.56 -0.10 9.40
C GLY A 444 -28.25 0.99 10.23
N ASN A 445 -27.52 2.02 10.68
CA ASN A 445 -28.07 3.08 11.54
C ASN A 445 -28.62 4.29 10.75
N GLY A 446 -28.58 4.24 9.42
CA GLY A 446 -29.02 5.30 8.52
C GLY A 446 -27.98 6.39 8.22
N LYS A 447 -26.83 6.38 8.89
CA LYS A 447 -25.69 7.28 8.65
C LYS A 447 -24.56 6.51 7.97
N ALA A 448 -24.10 7.02 6.83
CA ALA A 448 -23.00 6.39 6.13
C ALA A 448 -21.66 6.62 6.84
N GLU A 449 -20.86 5.56 6.96
CA GLU A 449 -19.45 5.62 7.27
C GLU A 449 -18.62 5.99 6.03
N THR A 450 -17.53 6.73 6.25
CA THR A 450 -16.57 7.06 5.20
C THR A 450 -15.48 6.00 5.15
N VAL A 451 -15.46 5.24 4.06
CA VAL A 451 -14.45 4.21 3.77
C VAL A 451 -13.42 4.82 2.84
N ILE A 452 -12.13 4.70 3.18
CA ILE A 452 -11.05 5.19 2.34
C ILE A 452 -9.88 4.21 2.22
N LEU A 453 -9.08 4.40 1.18
CA LEU A 453 -7.68 3.98 1.15
C LEU A 453 -6.77 5.12 1.65
N ASP A 454 -5.98 4.85 2.68
CA ASP A 454 -5.00 5.82 3.18
C ASP A 454 -3.80 6.00 2.22
N ASN A 455 -2.84 6.85 2.58
CA ASN A 455 -1.67 7.13 1.72
C ASN A 455 -0.75 5.91 1.52
N ASN A 456 -0.92 4.88 2.35
CA ASN A 456 -0.17 3.63 2.29
C ASN A 456 -1.06 2.48 1.78
N TYR A 457 -2.21 2.80 1.19
CA TYR A 457 -3.15 1.85 0.57
C TYR A 457 -3.74 0.82 1.55
N HIS A 458 -3.87 1.23 2.81
CA HIS A 458 -4.63 0.48 3.80
C HIS A 458 -6.05 1.03 3.92
N LEU A 459 -7.00 0.12 4.08
CA LEU A 459 -8.40 0.47 4.29
C LEU A 459 -8.61 1.10 5.67
N ARG A 460 -9.27 2.26 5.70
CA ARG A 460 -9.73 2.92 6.91
C ARG A 460 -11.22 3.21 6.80
N VAL A 461 -11.94 3.03 7.90
CA VAL A 461 -13.35 3.39 7.98
C VAL A 461 -13.53 4.36 9.14
N TYR A 462 -14.17 5.47 8.84
CA TYR A 462 -14.48 6.53 9.78
C TYR A 462 -16.00 6.61 9.98
N SER A 463 -16.43 6.76 11.24
CA SER A 463 -17.81 7.16 11.52
C SER A 463 -18.07 8.59 11.04
N SER A 464 -19.34 8.98 10.95
CA SER A 464 -19.73 10.34 10.57
C SER A 464 -19.16 11.42 11.50
N GLU A 465 -18.86 11.07 12.76
CA GLU A 465 -18.24 11.93 13.78
C GLU A 465 -16.70 11.89 13.75
N GLY A 466 -16.08 11.15 12.81
CA GLY A 466 -14.63 11.10 12.62
C GLY A 466 -13.88 10.07 13.47
N LYS A 467 -14.59 9.19 14.19
CA LYS A 467 -13.96 8.08 14.90
C LYS A 467 -13.52 7.01 13.91
N ILE A 468 -12.27 6.53 14.02
CA ILE A 468 -11.84 5.33 13.28
C ILE A 468 -12.57 4.12 13.86
N VAL A 469 -13.42 3.48 13.05
CA VAL A 469 -14.14 2.26 13.42
C VAL A 469 -13.48 1.01 12.84
N VAL A 470 -12.78 1.14 11.69
CA VAL A 470 -11.97 0.06 11.13
C VAL A 470 -10.61 0.58 10.69
N LYS A 471 -9.57 -0.18 11.03
CA LYS A 471 -8.21 -0.01 10.54
C LYS A 471 -7.74 -1.37 10.03
N SER A 472 -7.62 -1.51 8.71
CA SER A 472 -6.99 -2.69 8.13
C SER A 472 -5.46 -2.54 8.16
N SER A 473 -4.77 -3.64 8.43
CA SER A 473 -3.33 -3.78 8.18
C SER A 473 -3.04 -4.28 6.76
N ASP A 474 -4.07 -4.69 6.02
CA ASP A 474 -3.92 -5.28 4.70
C ASP A 474 -3.65 -4.18 3.67
N TYR A 475 -2.76 -4.51 2.73
CA TYR A 475 -2.44 -3.67 1.59
C TYR A 475 -3.38 -4.01 0.44
N TYR A 476 -4.16 -3.04 -0.04
CA TYR A 476 -5.20 -3.26 -1.05
C TYR A 476 -4.75 -2.96 -2.48
N GLY A 477 -3.44 -2.80 -2.70
CA GLY A 477 -2.92 -2.40 -4.00
C GLY A 477 -2.92 -0.89 -4.19
N HIS A 478 -2.04 -0.43 -5.07
CA HIS A 478 -2.02 0.96 -5.50
C HIS A 478 -2.36 1.03 -6.98
N ASP A 479 -3.03 2.10 -7.35
CA ASP A 479 -3.25 2.43 -8.73
C ASP A 479 -1.94 2.98 -9.32
N PRO A 480 -1.47 2.49 -10.48
CA PRO A 480 -0.25 2.97 -11.11
C PRO A 480 -0.39 4.39 -11.68
N ARG A 481 -1.61 4.92 -11.82
CA ARG A 481 -1.86 6.26 -12.37
C ARG A 481 -1.36 7.36 -11.43
N LEU A 482 -0.80 8.38 -12.06
CA LEU A 482 -0.41 9.63 -11.43
C LEU A 482 -1.25 10.76 -12.01
N ILE A 483 -1.67 11.68 -11.15
CA ILE A 483 -2.27 12.95 -11.56
C ILE A 483 -1.19 14.00 -11.41
N ASP A 484 -0.74 14.51 -12.55
CA ASP A 484 0.22 15.60 -12.62
C ASP A 484 -0.45 16.92 -12.20
N VAL A 485 0.30 17.73 -11.45
CA VAL A 485 -0.07 19.09 -11.06
C VAL A 485 0.72 20.11 -11.88
N GLY A 486 0.14 21.29 -12.08
CA GLY A 486 0.76 22.39 -12.82
C GLY A 486 2.06 22.90 -12.19
N VAL A 487 2.75 23.78 -12.91
CA VAL A 487 4.05 24.34 -12.52
C VAL A 487 3.87 25.60 -11.66
N GLN A 488 4.60 25.70 -10.56
CA GLN A 488 4.63 26.86 -9.65
C GLN A 488 5.73 27.83 -10.09
N GLU A 489 5.44 29.11 -10.34
CA GLU A 489 6.48 30.16 -10.27
C GLU A 489 6.67 30.55 -8.79
N ASP A 490 7.89 30.44 -8.29
CA ASP A 490 8.24 31.01 -6.99
C ASP A 490 8.38 32.53 -7.07
N THR A 491 8.45 33.20 -5.92
CA THR A 491 8.66 34.66 -5.82
C THR A 491 10.00 35.14 -6.40
N ALA A 492 10.87 34.23 -6.85
CA ALA A 492 12.13 34.48 -7.53
C ALA A 492 12.09 34.12 -9.04
N GLY A 493 10.94 33.72 -9.58
CA GLY A 493 10.75 33.35 -10.99
C GLY A 493 11.16 31.92 -11.37
N ALA A 494 11.48 31.05 -10.41
CA ALA A 494 11.81 29.65 -10.69
C ALA A 494 10.54 28.78 -10.75
N THR A 495 10.40 28.01 -11.85
CA THR A 495 9.25 27.14 -12.07
C THR A 495 9.48 25.76 -11.43
N GLN A 496 8.74 25.39 -10.38
CA GLN A 496 8.80 24.06 -9.74
C GLN A 496 7.54 23.25 -10.06
N LYS A 497 7.68 22.08 -10.72
CA LYS A 497 6.55 21.16 -10.95
C LYS A 497 6.09 20.60 -9.60
N GLY A 498 4.81 20.73 -9.25
CA GLY A 498 4.30 20.18 -8.00
C GLY A 498 4.42 18.64 -7.94
N LYS A 499 4.40 18.07 -6.74
CA LYS A 499 4.53 16.61 -6.57
C LYS A 499 3.30 15.89 -7.15
N PRO A 500 3.47 14.88 -8.04
CA PRO A 500 2.36 14.15 -8.62
C PRO A 500 1.58 13.40 -7.54
N PHE A 501 0.25 13.35 -7.69
CA PHE A 501 -0.63 12.64 -6.77
C PHE A 501 -0.90 11.23 -7.28
N ARG A 502 -0.72 10.23 -6.43
CA ARG A 502 -1.03 8.84 -6.77
C ARG A 502 -2.52 8.61 -6.72
N PHE A 503 -3.08 8.11 -7.82
CA PHE A 503 -4.48 7.72 -7.88
C PHE A 503 -4.77 6.63 -6.85
N LYS A 504 -5.98 6.63 -6.31
CA LYS A 504 -6.45 5.62 -5.36
C LYS A 504 -7.81 5.22 -5.89
N GLY A 505 -7.88 4.26 -6.79
CA GLY A 505 -9.05 4.04 -7.66
C GLY A 505 -9.74 2.74 -7.40
#